data_AF-A0A5E4VXK8-F1
#
_entry.id   AF-A0A5E4VXK8-F1
#
_cell.length_a   1.000
_cell.length_b   1.000
_cell.length_c   1.000
_cell.angle_alpha   90.00
_cell.angle_beta   90.00
_cell.angle_gamma   90.00
#
_symmetry.space_group_name_H-M   'P 1'
#
loop_
_entity.id
_entity.type
_entity.pdbx_description
1 polymer ?
#
loop_
_entity_poly.entity_id
_entity_poly.type
_entity_poly.pdbx_seq_one_letter_code
_entity_poly.pdbx_strand_id
1 'polypeptide(L)'
;MSTRLSRSLRAFISYLLVFLITYSFCGLVIELIWLPIVAWMHNYDGYLWPSKSRIYAWCKLVPFATIVSGVGVWIYDRKRIGW
;
A
#
# COMPACT_ATOMS: atom_id res chain seq x y z
N MET A 1 15.34 25.25 -11.17
CA MET A 1 14.57 23.99 -11.22
C MET A 1 13.32 24.25 -12.05
N SER A 2 13.15 23.58 -13.20
CA SER A 2 12.00 23.82 -14.10
C SER A 2 10.69 23.57 -13.34
N THR A 3 9.75 24.52 -13.40
CA THR A 3 8.41 24.45 -12.77
C THR A 3 7.62 23.20 -13.18
N ARG A 4 7.99 22.58 -14.31
CA ARG A 4 7.43 21.30 -14.77
C ARG A 4 7.96 20.14 -13.92
N LEU A 5 9.26 20.05 -13.72
CA LEU A 5 9.88 18.96 -12.95
C LEU A 5 9.39 18.94 -11.50
N SER A 6 9.24 20.11 -10.88
CA SER A 6 8.68 20.21 -9.53
C SER A 6 7.22 19.75 -9.44
N ARG A 7 6.39 20.07 -10.44
CA ARG A 7 4.99 19.60 -10.50
C ARG A 7 4.89 18.09 -10.68
N SER A 8 5.73 17.51 -11.54
CA SER A 8 5.77 16.05 -11.78
C SER A 8 6.23 15.28 -10.55
N LEU A 9 7.27 15.77 -9.86
CA LEU A 9 7.74 15.17 -8.60
C LEU A 9 6.68 15.27 -7.50
N ARG A 10 5.97 16.40 -7.40
CA ARG A 10 4.89 16.56 -6.42
C ARG A 10 3.77 15.56 -6.68
N ALA A 11 3.35 15.38 -7.93
CA ALA A 11 2.34 14.37 -8.29
C ALA A 11 2.80 12.95 -7.94
N PHE A 12 4.05 12.61 -8.29
CA PHE A 12 4.64 11.31 -7.94
C PHE A 12 4.64 11.03 -6.43
N ILE A 13 5.09 12.00 -5.63
CA ILE A 13 5.10 11.88 -4.17
C ILE A 13 3.67 11.75 -3.62
N SER A 14 2.72 12.52 -4.15
CA SER A 14 1.30 12.39 -3.77
C SER A 14 0.75 10.98 -4.06
N TYR A 15 1.05 10.41 -5.23
CA TYR A 15 0.62 9.04 -5.55
C TYR A 15 1.26 8.02 -4.61
N LEU A 16 2.57 8.11 -4.35
CA LEU A 16 3.25 7.22 -3.40
C LEU A 16 2.64 7.30 -2.00
N LEU A 17 2.34 8.50 -1.50
CA LEU A 17 1.73 8.67 -0.17
C LEU A 17 0.33 8.06 -0.10
N VAL A 18 -0.50 8.28 -1.12
CA VAL A 18 -1.84 7.70 -1.18
C VAL A 18 -1.75 6.17 -1.16
N PHE A 19 -0.94 5.57 -2.05
CA PHE A 19 -0.78 4.12 -2.09
C PHE A 19 -0.20 3.55 -0.80
N LEU A 20 0.77 4.23 -0.17
CA LEU A 20 1.36 3.79 1.08
C LEU A 20 0.31 3.69 2.19
N ILE A 21 -0.52 4.73 2.34
CA ILE A 21 -1.58 4.79 3.35
C ILE A 21 -2.63 3.72 3.05
N THR A 22 -3.08 3.62 1.81
CA THR A 22 -4.09 2.64 1.40
C THR A 22 -3.62 1.21 1.66
N TYR A 23 -2.42 0.83 1.22
CA TYR A 23 -1.90 -0.53 1.43
C TYR A 23 -1.62 -0.82 2.91
N SER A 24 -1.15 0.16 3.68
CA SER A 24 -0.98 -0.01 5.13
C SER A 24 -2.33 -0.26 5.81
N PHE A 25 -3.36 0.51 5.45
CA PHE A 25 -4.70 0.34 6.01
C PHE A 25 -5.30 -1.01 5.61
N CYS A 26 -5.18 -1.41 4.33
CA CYS A 26 -5.59 -2.74 3.89
C CYS A 26 -4.87 -3.86 4.66
N GLY A 27 -3.55 -3.73 4.88
CA GLY A 27 -2.80 -4.68 5.68
C GLY A 27 -3.34 -4.81 7.10
N LEU A 28 -3.64 -3.69 7.75
CA LEU A 28 -4.25 -3.69 9.09
C LEU A 28 -5.64 -4.34 9.10
N VAL A 29 -6.50 -4.00 8.13
CA VAL A 29 -7.84 -4.60 8.02
C VAL A 29 -7.75 -6.11 7.80
N ILE A 30 -6.83 -6.58 6.95
CA ILE A 30 -6.65 -8.01 6.70
C ILE A 30 -6.18 -8.72 7.97
N GLU A 31 -5.19 -8.17 8.67
CA GLU A 31 -4.59 -8.78 9.85
C GLU A 31 -5.52 -8.76 11.08
N LEU A 32 -6.29 -7.68 11.26
CA LEU A 32 -7.07 -7.42 12.48
C LEU A 32 -8.57 -7.63 12.33
N ILE A 33 -9.09 -7.79 11.11
CA ILE A 33 -10.52 -8.01 10.86
C ILE A 33 -10.71 -9.30 10.08
N TRP A 34 -10.14 -9.37 8.87
CA TRP A 34 -10.39 -10.50 7.97
C TRP A 34 -9.91 -11.84 8.54
N LEU A 35 -8.65 -11.92 8.95
CA LEU A 35 -8.07 -13.17 9.42
C LEU A 35 -8.62 -13.66 10.77
N PRO A 36 -8.93 -12.80 11.75
CA PRO A 36 -9.72 -13.22 12.92
C PRO A 36 -11.10 -13.76 12.54
N ILE A 37 -11.82 -13.12 11.62
CA ILE A 37 -13.14 -13.60 11.17
C ILE A 37 -13.01 -14.99 10.55
N VAL A 38 -12.03 -15.20 9.67
CA VAL A 38 -11.77 -16.50 9.06
C VAL A 38 -11.40 -17.54 10.13
N ALA A 39 -10.52 -17.19 11.07
CA ALA A 39 -10.14 -18.10 12.17
C ALA A 39 -11.36 -18.51 13.01
N TRP A 40 -12.24 -17.56 13.35
CA TRP A 40 -13.47 -17.82 14.08
C TRP A 40 -14.42 -18.75 13.32
N MET A 41 -14.58 -18.57 12.00
CA MET A 41 -15.37 -19.49 11.16
C MET A 41 -14.83 -20.93 11.16
N HIS A 42 -13.53 -21.10 11.41
CA HIS A 42 -12.87 -22.41 11.51
C HIS A 42 -12.81 -22.96 12.95
N ASN A 43 -13.57 -22.39 13.90
CA ASN A 43 -13.54 -22.72 15.33
C ASN A 43 -12.14 -22.57 15.96
N TYR A 44 -11.34 -21.63 15.46
CA TYR A 44 -10.01 -21.33 16.00
C TYR A 44 -10.06 -20.05 16.85
N ASP A 45 -10.15 -20.22 18.18
CA ASP A 45 -10.27 -19.11 19.14
C ASP A 45 -8.93 -18.43 19.47
N GLY A 46 -7.81 -18.95 18.96
CA GLY A 46 -6.46 -18.50 19.30
C GLY A 46 -5.94 -17.29 18.50
N TYR A 47 -6.72 -16.74 17.57
CA TYR A 47 -6.27 -15.62 16.75
C TYR A 47 -6.47 -14.29 17.51
N LEU A 48 -5.52 -13.98 18.40
CA LEU A 48 -5.52 -12.73 19.17
C LEU A 48 -4.68 -11.65 18.48
N TRP A 49 -3.46 -11.98 18.03
CA TRP A 49 -2.51 -10.99 17.51
C TRP A 49 -1.71 -11.55 16.32
N PRO A 50 -1.37 -10.71 15.33
CA PRO A 50 -0.56 -11.16 14.20
C PRO A 50 0.87 -11.49 14.65
N SER A 51 1.40 -12.59 14.13
CA SER A 51 2.78 -13.00 14.38
C SER A 51 3.77 -11.96 13.84
N LYS A 52 4.92 -11.80 14.50
CA LYS A 52 6.00 -10.89 14.05
C LYS A 52 6.37 -11.11 12.58
N SER A 53 6.46 -12.37 12.12
CA SER A 53 6.79 -12.72 10.74
C SER A 53 5.81 -12.12 9.71
N ARG A 54 4.52 -12.13 10.02
CA ARG A 54 3.47 -11.56 9.16
C ARG A 54 3.51 -10.03 9.13
N ILE A 55 3.77 -9.39 10.27
CA ILE A 55 4.01 -7.94 10.32
C ILE A 55 5.21 -7.59 9.44
N TYR A 56 6.33 -8.33 9.54
CA TYR A 56 7.49 -8.13 8.67
C TYR A 56 7.18 -8.37 7.19
N ALA A 57 6.29 -9.31 6.87
CA ALA A 57 5.85 -9.53 5.49
C ALA A 57 5.09 -8.32 4.95
N TRP A 58 4.16 -7.74 5.72
CA TRP A 58 3.48 -6.49 5.36
C TRP A 58 4.46 -5.32 5.22
N CYS A 59 5.43 -5.19 6.13
CA CYS A 59 6.45 -4.15 6.03
C CYS A 59 7.34 -4.25 4.79
N LYS A 60 7.47 -5.43 4.17
CA LYS A 60 8.18 -5.61 2.89
C LYS A 60 7.24 -5.39 1.70
N LEU A 61 6.01 -5.91 1.79
CA LEU A 61 5.04 -5.89 0.72
C LEU A 61 4.47 -4.48 0.48
N VAL A 62 4.17 -3.73 1.54
CA VAL A 62 3.57 -2.39 1.44
C VAL A 62 4.48 -1.42 0.68
N PRO A 63 5.77 -1.25 1.02
CA PRO A 63 6.66 -0.39 0.25
C PRO A 63 6.82 -0.85 -1.21
N PHE A 64 6.93 -2.17 -1.43
CA PHE A 64 7.05 -2.72 -2.78
C PHE A 64 5.82 -2.40 -3.64
N ALA A 65 4.61 -2.71 -3.14
CA ALA A 65 3.35 -2.43 -3.84
C ALA A 65 3.15 -0.93 -4.07
N THR A 66 3.55 -0.10 -3.11
CA THR A 66 3.50 1.36 -3.20
C THR A 66 4.38 1.87 -4.33
N ILE A 67 5.63 1.40 -4.41
CA ILE A 67 6.57 1.83 -5.46
C ILE A 67 6.06 1.39 -6.84
N VAL A 68 5.67 0.13 -7.00
CA VAL A 68 5.17 -0.40 -8.28
C VAL A 68 3.95 0.39 -8.75
N SER A 69 2.99 0.64 -7.86
CA SER A 69 1.75 1.36 -8.20
C SER A 69 2.00 2.85 -8.44
N GLY A 70 2.82 3.50 -7.61
CA GLY A 70 3.18 4.91 -7.76
C GLY A 70 3.94 5.18 -9.06
N VAL A 71 4.89 4.32 -9.42
CA VAL A 71 5.60 4.39 -10.71
C VAL A 71 4.65 4.13 -11.88
N GLY A 72 3.81 3.10 -11.78
CA GLY A 72 2.83 2.76 -12.83
C GLY A 72 1.87 3.92 -13.13
N VAL A 73 1.27 4.50 -12.08
CA VAL A 73 0.36 5.64 -12.22
C VAL A 73 1.10 6.88 -12.73
N TRP A 74 2.31 7.16 -12.24
CA TRP A 74 3.07 8.30 -12.70
C TRP A 74 3.46 8.23 -14.18
N ILE A 75 3.85 7.04 -14.68
CA ILE A 75 4.12 6.82 -16.10
C ILE A 75 2.84 6.95 -16.92
N TYR A 76 1.73 6.40 -16.43
CA TYR A 76 0.44 6.47 -17.09
C TYR A 76 -0.05 7.92 -17.23
N ASP A 77 0.03 8.70 -16.15
CA ASP A 77 -0.36 10.10 -16.11
C ASP A 77 0.50 10.95 -17.05
N ARG A 78 1.83 10.71 -17.07
CA ARG A 78 2.74 11.32 -18.04
C ARG A 78 2.33 11.08 -19.48
N LYS A 79 1.89 9.86 -19.82
CA LYS A 79 1.48 9.53 -21.20
C LYS A 79 0.13 10.13 -21.59
N ARG A 80 -0.79 10.35 -20.64
CA ARG A 80 -2.16 10.83 -20.92
C ARG A 80 -2.32 12.33 -20.91
N ILE A 81 -1.61 13.05 -20.04
CA ILE A 81 -1.76 14.51 -19.90
C ILE A 81 -1.11 15.28 -21.07
N GLY A 82 -0.47 14.58 -22.03
CA GLY A 82 0.22 15.26 -23.13
C GLY A 82 1.38 16.07 -22.57
N TRP A 83 2.34 15.36 -21.99
CA TRP A 83 3.64 15.92 -21.65
C TRP A 83 4.57 15.93 -22.86
#